data_AF-A0A7Y5E3P7-F1
#
_entry.id   AF-A0A7Y5E3P7-F1
#
_cell.length_a   1.000
_cell.length_b   1.000
_cell.length_c   1.000
_cell.angle_alpha   90.00
_cell.angle_beta   90.00
_cell.angle_gamma   90.00
#
_symmetry.space_group_name_H-M   'P 1'
#
loop_
_entity.id
_entity.type
_entity.pdbx_description
1 polymer ?
#
loop_
_entity_poly.entity_id
_entity_poly.type
_entity_poly.pdbx_seq_one_letter_code
_entity_poly.pdbx_strand_id
1 'polypeptide(L)'
;MFFGPGPAEWVAVAETFRMQPFEPTAGFARGMGFRQLKRTLGVPVSQGIDFKHWLYGAYAGAEAAILTFEEGSGSSAVSYTGAVVRVDPPLFLGLQVGRHGWIRIFEEPDIELGSPRIDGALRVTGANAAQVRALFDLHDARVQPLLDGLMRLEGLPEFWVTDSTVGVAAPGNRVERLTLVSWLDRAVEVAEALARRGRELPRTPEELAQQAEWQRFADAAGFDFDAKRMKLTGKQRPLEIALEHDGAQLKTAVTLAFPRAIDVGFAVRRTATLSFLQGLFSQDIHVGNPAFDDHYVVTGFPEPRIRELLRRPKVMATLTYLAGRTMEVQMNHAHLFFRLAGASPTASHLAQLTELATSVTADLFGEVAAPHPFR
;
A
#
# COMPACT_ATOMS: atom_id res chain seq x y z
N MET A 1 26.69 -19.73 -4.61
CA MET A 1 26.25 -19.49 -3.22
C MET A 1 26.52 -18.03 -2.93
N PHE A 2 25.54 -17.15 -3.16
CA PHE A 2 25.67 -15.74 -2.82
C PHE A 2 25.36 -15.62 -1.33
N PHE A 3 26.38 -15.33 -0.52
CA PHE A 3 26.15 -14.94 0.86
C PHE A 3 25.48 -13.58 0.81
N GLY A 4 24.18 -13.55 1.13
CA GLY A 4 23.48 -12.29 1.34
C GLY A 4 24.14 -11.50 2.48
N PRO A 5 23.87 -10.20 2.54
CA PRO A 5 24.37 -9.36 3.60
C PRO A 5 23.94 -9.90 4.96
N GLY A 6 24.87 -9.85 5.90
CA GLY A 6 24.64 -10.35 7.25
C GLY A 6 23.64 -9.45 8.01
N PRO A 7 23.02 -9.97 9.08
CA PRO A 7 22.25 -9.18 10.05
C PRO A 7 22.93 -7.85 10.46
N ALA A 8 24.24 -7.88 10.69
CA ALA A 8 25.01 -6.71 11.10
C ALA A 8 25.04 -5.58 10.05
N GLU A 9 25.03 -5.92 8.77
CA GLU A 9 25.03 -4.92 7.69
C GLU A 9 23.65 -4.23 7.59
N TRP A 10 22.57 -4.98 7.78
CA TRP A 10 21.22 -4.41 7.84
C TRP A 10 21.01 -3.49 9.04
N VAL A 11 21.58 -3.83 10.20
CA VAL A 11 21.61 -2.93 11.36
C VAL A 11 22.32 -1.62 11.01
N ALA A 12 23.50 -1.70 10.37
CA ALA A 12 24.25 -0.52 9.96
C ALA A 12 23.48 0.35 8.95
N VAL A 13 22.72 -0.27 8.02
CA VAL A 13 21.81 0.45 7.11
C VAL A 13 20.71 1.15 7.91
N ALA A 14 20.01 0.44 8.80
CA ALA A 14 18.95 1.01 9.63
C ALA A 14 19.42 2.24 10.42
N GLU A 15 20.59 2.15 11.06
CA GLU A 15 21.21 3.25 11.80
C GLU A 15 21.60 4.42 10.88
N THR A 16 22.21 4.12 9.73
CA THR A 16 22.65 5.11 8.75
C THR A 16 21.49 5.97 8.25
N PHE A 17 20.37 5.33 7.93
CA PHE A 17 19.18 6.00 7.41
C PHE A 17 18.20 6.43 8.50
N ARG A 18 18.47 6.11 9.77
CA ARG A 18 17.57 6.34 10.92
C ARG A 18 16.17 5.77 10.67
N MET A 19 16.12 4.61 10.04
CA MET A 19 14.88 3.90 9.73
C MET A 19 14.65 2.78 10.74
N GLN A 20 13.39 2.54 11.05
CA GLN A 20 12.99 1.48 11.96
C GLN A 20 12.80 0.17 11.18
N PRO A 21 13.31 -0.96 11.67
CA PRO A 21 13.07 -2.27 11.06
C PRO A 21 11.67 -2.78 11.39
N PHE A 22 11.10 -3.52 10.45
CA PHE A 22 9.76 -4.09 10.50
C PHE A 22 9.78 -5.51 9.94
N GLU A 23 9.03 -6.42 10.58
CA GLU A 23 8.81 -7.77 10.07
C GLU A 23 7.61 -7.79 9.12
N PRO A 24 7.83 -7.91 7.80
CA PRO A 24 6.76 -7.78 6.84
C PRO A 24 5.77 -8.94 6.97
N THR A 25 4.48 -8.65 7.05
CA THR A 25 3.44 -9.67 7.11
C THR A 25 3.14 -10.26 5.74
N ALA A 26 3.50 -9.59 4.64
CA ALA A 26 3.26 -10.04 3.28
C ALA A 26 4.41 -9.63 2.36
N GLY A 27 4.51 -10.31 1.21
CA GLY A 27 5.49 -9.97 0.18
C GLY A 27 5.22 -8.61 -0.45
N PHE A 28 6.28 -7.99 -0.97
CA PHE A 28 6.19 -6.80 -1.80
C PHE A 28 5.78 -7.17 -3.23
N ALA A 29 4.98 -6.31 -3.86
CA ALA A 29 4.69 -6.37 -5.28
C ALA A 29 4.96 -5.01 -5.90
N ARG A 30 5.63 -4.97 -7.05
CA ARG A 30 5.81 -3.72 -7.79
C ARG A 30 4.47 -3.13 -8.19
N GLY A 31 4.37 -1.81 -8.17
CA GLY A 31 3.11 -1.10 -8.39
C GLY A 31 2.19 -1.01 -7.17
N MET A 32 2.54 -1.70 -6.06
CA MET A 32 1.84 -1.56 -4.78
C MET A 32 1.80 -0.09 -4.34
N GLY A 33 0.62 0.40 -3.97
CA GLY A 33 0.48 1.74 -3.42
C GLY A 33 1.15 1.88 -2.06
N PHE A 34 1.64 3.08 -1.70
CA PHE A 34 2.45 3.25 -0.48
C PHE A 34 1.69 2.90 0.82
N ARG A 35 0.37 3.10 0.85
CA ARG A 35 -0.45 2.69 2.00
C ARG A 35 -0.54 1.16 2.12
N GLN A 36 -0.60 0.46 1.00
CA GLN A 36 -0.56 -1.01 0.99
C GLN A 36 0.80 -1.50 1.48
N LEU A 37 1.90 -0.90 1.01
CA LEU A 37 3.25 -1.16 1.52
C LEU A 37 3.32 -0.97 3.05
N LYS A 38 2.77 0.13 3.56
CA LYS A 38 2.74 0.39 5.01
C LYS A 38 2.01 -0.69 5.79
N ARG A 39 0.90 -1.20 5.27
CA ARG A 39 0.16 -2.30 5.93
C ARG A 39 0.95 -3.59 5.93
N THR A 40 1.73 -3.85 4.89
CA THR A 40 2.55 -5.07 4.84
C THR A 40 3.76 -4.99 5.77
N LEU A 41 4.17 -3.81 6.27
CA LEU A 41 5.30 -3.68 7.20
C LEU A 41 5.14 -4.52 8.47
N GLY A 42 3.93 -4.76 8.97
CA GLY A 42 3.75 -5.60 10.17
C GLY A 42 4.23 -4.94 11.46
N VAL A 43 5.01 -5.66 12.26
CA VAL A 43 5.40 -5.25 13.63
C VAL A 43 6.82 -4.68 13.63
N PRO A 44 7.08 -3.57 14.34
CA PRO A 44 8.44 -3.06 14.49
C PRO A 44 9.33 -4.03 15.29
N VAL A 45 10.58 -4.17 14.87
CA VAL A 45 11.55 -5.06 15.52
C VAL A 45 12.47 -4.27 16.44
N SER A 46 12.50 -4.64 17.72
CA SER A 46 13.31 -3.94 18.74
C SER A 46 14.68 -4.58 18.96
N GLN A 47 14.88 -5.85 18.59
CA GLN A 47 16.14 -6.59 18.74
C GLN A 47 16.31 -7.63 17.63
N GLY A 48 17.51 -7.77 17.09
CA GLY A 48 17.85 -8.81 16.11
C GLY A 48 17.24 -8.58 14.72
N ILE A 49 17.81 -7.64 13.95
CA ILE A 49 17.42 -7.40 12.55
C ILE A 49 18.14 -8.39 11.65
N ASP A 50 17.40 -9.07 10.78
CA ASP A 50 17.93 -9.89 9.69
C ASP A 50 17.59 -9.31 8.30
N PHE A 51 18.06 -9.96 7.23
CA PHE A 51 17.87 -9.47 5.85
C PHE A 51 16.44 -9.56 5.31
N LYS A 52 15.51 -10.23 6.02
CA LYS A 52 14.10 -10.33 5.65
C LYS A 52 13.26 -9.17 6.20
N HIS A 53 13.84 -8.38 7.11
CA HIS A 53 13.17 -7.21 7.65
C HIS A 53 13.19 -6.06 6.64
N TRP A 54 12.11 -5.28 6.64
CA TRP A 54 12.04 -4.04 5.87
C TRP A 54 12.39 -2.88 6.77
N LEU A 55 13.14 -1.91 6.24
CA LEU A 55 13.40 -0.66 6.94
C LEU A 55 12.40 0.37 6.47
N TYR A 56 11.80 1.10 7.40
CA TYR A 56 10.82 2.13 7.10
C TYR A 56 11.02 3.36 8.00
N GLY A 57 10.88 4.55 7.43
CA GLY A 57 11.04 5.80 8.16
C GLY A 57 10.93 7.03 7.26
N ALA A 58 11.43 8.15 7.76
CA ALA A 58 11.53 9.38 6.98
C ALA A 58 12.96 9.54 6.44
N TYR A 59 13.09 9.88 5.15
CA TYR A 59 14.34 10.20 4.50
C TYR A 59 14.18 11.49 3.70
N ALA A 60 15.05 12.47 3.93
CA ALA A 60 14.96 13.81 3.33
C ALA A 60 13.56 14.47 3.43
N GLY A 61 12.82 14.18 4.51
CA GLY A 61 11.46 14.69 4.72
C GLY A 61 10.33 13.90 4.05
N ALA A 62 10.64 12.90 3.22
CA ALA A 62 9.69 12.00 2.60
C ALA A 62 9.60 10.66 3.35
N GLU A 63 8.42 10.02 3.33
CA GLU A 63 8.31 8.65 3.83
C GLU A 63 8.95 7.68 2.85
N ALA A 64 9.79 6.79 3.35
CA ALA A 64 10.55 5.86 2.55
C ALA A 64 10.66 4.49 3.21
N ALA A 65 10.91 3.48 2.38
CA ALA A 65 11.24 2.13 2.80
C ALA A 65 12.43 1.59 2.00
N ILE A 66 13.25 0.78 2.66
CA ILE A 66 14.26 -0.09 2.04
C ILE A 66 13.82 -1.52 2.31
N LEU A 67 13.68 -2.33 1.27
CA LEU A 67 13.10 -3.66 1.37
C LEU A 67 13.84 -4.68 0.51
N THR A 68 13.76 -5.93 0.91
CA THR A 68 14.12 -7.09 0.10
C THR A 68 12.84 -7.81 -0.31
N PHE A 69 12.82 -8.31 -1.55
CA PHE A 69 11.69 -9.04 -2.10
C PHE A 69 12.17 -10.02 -3.16
N GLU A 70 11.34 -11.00 -3.48
CA GLU A 70 11.64 -11.99 -4.50
C GLU A 70 10.66 -11.88 -5.66
N GLU A 71 11.15 -11.99 -6.89
CA GLU A 71 10.31 -12.17 -8.08
C GLU A 71 10.61 -13.53 -8.72
N GLY A 72 9.56 -14.20 -9.22
CA GLY A 72 9.64 -15.57 -9.73
C GLY A 72 9.10 -16.59 -8.72
N SER A 73 9.23 -17.88 -9.06
CA SER A 73 8.75 -18.97 -8.20
C SER A 73 9.73 -20.14 -8.18
N GLY A 74 9.85 -20.79 -7.01
CA GLY A 74 10.73 -21.94 -6.82
C GLY A 74 12.21 -21.60 -7.10
N SER A 75 12.89 -22.48 -7.85
CA SER A 75 14.33 -22.36 -8.12
C SER A 75 14.73 -21.19 -9.03
N SER A 76 13.77 -20.50 -9.66
CA SER A 76 14.01 -19.32 -10.49
C SER A 76 13.72 -18.00 -9.76
N ALA A 77 13.39 -18.04 -8.46
CA ALA A 77 13.20 -16.84 -7.68
C ALA A 77 14.49 -16.01 -7.62
N VAL A 78 14.39 -14.73 -7.95
CA VAL A 78 15.47 -13.75 -7.88
C VAL A 78 15.16 -12.79 -6.75
N SER A 79 16.06 -12.70 -5.77
CA SER A 79 15.97 -11.68 -4.72
C SER A 79 16.38 -10.31 -5.26
N TYR A 80 15.68 -9.29 -4.84
CA TYR A 80 15.91 -7.88 -5.15
C TYR A 80 16.05 -7.10 -3.87
N THR A 81 16.80 -6.00 -3.95
CA THR A 81 16.71 -4.92 -2.97
C THR A 81 16.10 -3.71 -3.65
N GLY A 82 15.13 -3.10 -2.98
CA GLY A 82 14.47 -1.89 -3.46
C GLY A 82 14.49 -0.77 -2.43
N ALA A 83 14.48 0.46 -2.93
CA ALA A 83 14.16 1.67 -2.18
C ALA A 83 12.85 2.24 -2.73
N VAL A 84 11.90 2.54 -1.86
CA VAL A 84 10.56 3.03 -2.23
C VAL A 84 10.29 4.31 -1.46
N VAL A 85 9.94 5.38 -2.16
CA VAL A 85 9.61 6.69 -1.59
C VAL A 85 8.16 7.01 -1.90
N ARG A 86 7.46 7.59 -0.94
CA ARG A 86 6.07 8.04 -1.07
C ARG A 86 5.96 9.30 -1.92
N VAL A 87 5.01 9.32 -2.85
CA VAL A 87 4.48 10.55 -3.45
C VAL A 87 3.36 11.07 -2.54
N ASP A 88 3.50 12.31 -2.02
CA ASP A 88 2.53 12.89 -1.08
C ASP A 88 2.18 14.35 -1.40
N PRO A 89 0.91 14.68 -1.70
CA PRO A 89 -0.24 13.77 -1.81
C PRO A 89 -0.13 12.83 -3.03
N PRO A 90 -0.83 11.67 -3.00
CA PRO A 90 -0.92 10.80 -4.17
C PRO A 90 -1.68 11.48 -5.32
N LEU A 91 -1.38 11.07 -6.55
CA LEU A 91 -1.88 11.72 -7.77
C LEU A 91 -3.30 11.28 -8.18
N PHE A 92 -3.67 10.02 -7.93
CA PHE A 92 -4.94 9.41 -8.35
C PHE A 92 -5.22 9.45 -9.87
N LEU A 93 -4.17 9.47 -10.70
CA LEU A 93 -4.30 9.53 -12.16
C LEU A 93 -4.23 8.13 -12.80
N GLY A 94 -4.02 7.10 -12.00
CA GLY A 94 -3.59 5.79 -12.45
C GLY A 94 -2.20 5.79 -13.06
N LEU A 95 -1.38 6.79 -12.73
CA LEU A 95 -0.07 6.98 -13.34
C LEU A 95 0.79 5.73 -13.15
N GLN A 96 1.41 5.29 -14.24
CA GLN A 96 2.56 4.40 -14.19
C GLN A 96 3.65 4.92 -15.12
N VAL A 97 4.89 4.97 -14.63
CA VAL A 97 6.06 5.25 -15.46
C VAL A 97 7.13 4.20 -15.20
N GLY A 98 7.75 3.73 -16.27
CA GLY A 98 8.89 2.83 -16.21
C GLY A 98 9.58 2.71 -17.56
N ARG A 99 10.58 1.85 -17.64
CA ARG A 99 11.34 1.66 -18.88
C ARG A 99 10.49 0.98 -19.96
N HIS A 100 10.66 1.39 -21.21
CA HIS A 100 9.97 0.77 -22.34
C HIS A 100 10.27 -0.75 -22.41
N GLY A 101 9.24 -1.58 -22.56
CA GLY A 101 9.35 -3.05 -22.57
C GLY A 101 9.38 -3.76 -21.21
N TRP A 102 9.48 -3.01 -20.09
CA TRP A 102 9.53 -3.58 -18.74
C TRP A 102 8.15 -3.72 -18.08
N ILE A 103 7.29 -2.70 -18.22
CA ILE A 103 5.96 -2.71 -17.61
C ILE A 103 5.03 -3.55 -18.47
N ARG A 104 4.56 -4.69 -17.96
CA ARG A 104 3.40 -5.44 -18.46
C ARG A 104 2.34 -5.62 -17.36
N ILE A 105 2.19 -4.63 -16.49
CA ILE A 105 1.26 -4.76 -15.36
C ILE A 105 -0.19 -4.52 -15.84
N PHE A 106 -0.40 -3.67 -16.87
CA PHE A 106 -1.72 -3.44 -17.49
C PHE A 106 -1.62 -3.24 -19.02
N GLU A 107 -2.71 -3.58 -19.72
CA GLU A 107 -2.86 -3.45 -21.18
C GLU A 107 -3.16 -2.01 -21.64
N GLU A 108 -3.03 -1.02 -20.76
CA GLU A 108 -3.32 0.37 -21.11
C GLU A 108 -2.38 0.88 -22.22
N PRO A 109 -2.92 1.64 -23.18
CA PRO A 109 -2.12 2.21 -24.25
C PRO A 109 -1.09 3.17 -23.67
N ASP A 110 0.09 3.17 -24.27
CA ASP A 110 1.14 4.12 -23.93
C ASP A 110 0.66 5.56 -24.25
N ILE A 111 0.94 6.49 -23.35
CA ILE A 111 0.57 7.89 -23.48
C ILE A 111 1.80 8.64 -23.99
N GLU A 112 1.80 8.95 -25.29
CA GLU A 112 2.80 9.81 -25.88
C GLU A 112 2.74 11.22 -25.28
N LEU A 113 3.89 11.69 -24.79
CA LEU A 113 4.08 13.00 -24.18
C LEU A 113 4.50 14.05 -25.22
N GLY A 114 4.93 13.63 -26.41
CA GLY A 114 5.37 14.52 -27.49
C GLY A 114 6.85 14.89 -27.42
N SER A 115 7.63 14.15 -26.64
CA SER A 115 9.09 14.30 -26.56
C SER A 115 9.74 13.01 -27.04
N PRO A 116 10.35 12.99 -28.25
CA PRO A 116 10.93 11.76 -28.82
C PRO A 116 11.95 11.09 -27.88
N ARG A 117 12.66 11.88 -27.07
CA ARG A 117 13.60 11.37 -26.07
C ARG A 117 12.89 10.64 -24.92
N ILE A 118 11.80 11.20 -24.41
CA ILE A 118 11.06 10.61 -23.29
C ILE A 118 10.24 9.42 -23.79
N ASP A 119 9.49 9.61 -24.87
CA ASP A 119 8.61 8.58 -25.46
C ASP A 119 9.42 7.37 -25.96
N GLY A 120 10.68 7.56 -26.36
CA GLY A 120 11.57 6.46 -26.74
C GLY A 120 12.22 5.72 -25.56
N ALA A 121 12.27 6.34 -24.37
CA ALA A 121 12.97 5.78 -23.20
C ALA A 121 12.00 5.23 -22.15
N LEU A 122 10.86 5.88 -21.99
CA LEU A 122 9.88 5.63 -20.94
C LEU A 122 8.56 5.18 -21.55
N ARG A 123 7.89 4.25 -20.87
CA ARG A 123 6.48 3.95 -21.07
C ARG A 123 5.69 4.68 -19.99
N VAL A 124 4.64 5.40 -20.39
CA VAL A 124 3.78 6.18 -19.50
C VAL A 124 2.34 5.74 -19.70
N THR A 125 1.67 5.29 -18.64
CA THR A 125 0.24 4.94 -18.70
C THR A 125 -0.54 5.66 -17.60
N GLY A 126 -1.86 5.66 -17.72
CA GLY A 126 -2.76 6.28 -16.76
C GLY A 126 -4.21 6.24 -17.18
N ALA A 127 -5.09 6.26 -16.18
CA ALA A 127 -6.54 6.19 -16.37
C ALA A 127 -7.11 7.43 -17.07
N ASN A 128 -6.47 8.60 -16.92
CA ASN A 128 -6.85 9.84 -17.59
C ASN A 128 -5.68 10.43 -18.38
N ALA A 129 -5.58 10.06 -19.67
CA ALA A 129 -4.50 10.52 -20.54
C ALA A 129 -4.39 12.05 -20.66
N ALA A 130 -5.50 12.79 -20.56
CA ALA A 130 -5.46 14.25 -20.62
C ALA A 130 -4.79 14.86 -19.38
N GLN A 131 -5.14 14.39 -18.17
CA GLN A 131 -4.48 14.85 -16.95
C GLN A 131 -3.03 14.36 -16.85
N VAL A 132 -2.71 13.15 -17.32
CA VAL A 132 -1.32 12.68 -17.39
C VAL A 132 -0.50 13.56 -18.34
N ARG A 133 -1.00 13.90 -19.53
CA ARG A 133 -0.29 14.85 -20.42
C ARG A 133 -0.13 16.23 -19.78
N ALA A 134 -1.13 16.72 -19.06
CA ALA A 134 -1.03 17.98 -18.32
C ALA A 134 0.03 17.92 -17.19
N LEU A 135 0.18 16.77 -16.53
CA LEU A 135 1.23 16.56 -15.51
C LEU A 135 2.62 16.78 -16.12
N PHE A 136 2.79 16.30 -17.35
CA PHE A 136 4.02 16.36 -18.14
C PHE A 136 4.02 17.45 -19.22
N ASP A 137 3.23 18.52 -19.06
CA ASP A 137 3.10 19.57 -20.09
C ASP A 137 4.48 20.16 -20.46
N LEU A 138 4.95 19.81 -21.66
CA LEU A 138 6.27 20.19 -22.17
C LEU A 138 6.40 21.70 -22.46
N HIS A 139 5.29 22.43 -22.49
CA HIS A 139 5.29 23.88 -22.62
C HIS A 139 5.48 24.60 -21.28
N ASP A 140 5.34 23.89 -20.16
CA ASP A 140 5.56 24.43 -18.82
C ASP A 140 6.99 24.17 -18.35
N ALA A 141 7.83 25.21 -18.29
CA ALA A 141 9.23 25.10 -17.85
C ALA A 141 9.40 24.45 -16.46
N ARG A 142 8.37 24.46 -15.61
CA ARG A 142 8.38 23.82 -14.28
C ARG A 142 8.34 22.28 -14.36
N VAL A 143 8.04 21.70 -15.52
CA VAL A 143 8.07 20.25 -15.73
C VAL A 143 9.50 19.70 -15.82
N GLN A 144 10.47 20.55 -16.18
CA GLN A 144 11.83 20.09 -16.49
C GLN A 144 12.51 19.30 -15.34
N PRO A 145 12.41 19.70 -14.06
CA PRO A 145 12.97 18.90 -12.97
C PRO A 145 12.37 17.49 -12.87
N LEU A 146 11.08 17.33 -13.19
CA LEU A 146 10.44 16.02 -13.21
C LEU A 146 10.99 15.16 -14.36
N LEU A 147 11.07 15.72 -15.58
CA LEU A 147 11.59 14.99 -16.74
C LEU A 147 13.06 14.59 -16.54
N ASP A 148 13.89 15.51 -16.05
CA ASP A 148 15.29 15.23 -15.76
C ASP A 148 15.45 14.16 -14.67
N GLY A 149 14.61 14.21 -13.63
CA GLY A 149 14.56 13.20 -12.57
C GLY A 149 14.20 11.81 -13.10
N LEU A 150 13.16 11.72 -13.93
CA LEU A 150 12.76 10.46 -14.58
C LEU A 150 13.87 9.89 -15.47
N MET A 151 14.54 10.73 -16.25
CA MET A 151 15.67 10.29 -17.07
C MET A 151 16.88 9.85 -16.23
N ARG A 152 17.08 10.38 -15.02
CA ARG A 152 18.09 9.87 -14.08
C ARG A 152 17.72 8.53 -13.46
N LEU A 153 16.42 8.24 -13.32
CA LEU A 153 15.94 6.91 -12.90
C LEU A 153 16.11 5.88 -14.02
N GLU A 154 15.93 6.30 -15.28
CA GLU A 154 16.11 5.43 -16.45
C GLU A 154 17.49 4.77 -16.48
N GLY A 155 18.55 5.45 -16.02
CA GLY A 155 19.89 4.86 -15.93
C GLY A 155 20.11 3.83 -14.81
N LEU A 156 19.11 3.56 -13.95
CA LEU A 156 19.21 2.60 -12.83
C LEU A 156 18.74 1.21 -13.27
N PRO A 157 19.18 0.10 -12.63
CA PRO A 157 18.84 -1.25 -13.08
C PRO A 157 17.35 -1.43 -13.35
N GLU A 158 16.53 -1.06 -12.37
CA GLU A 158 15.06 -1.06 -12.47
C GLU A 158 14.47 0.10 -11.68
N PHE A 159 13.37 0.66 -12.20
CA PHE A 159 12.58 1.66 -11.49
C PHE A 159 11.11 1.57 -11.90
N TRP A 160 10.26 2.10 -11.04
CA TRP A 160 8.85 2.29 -11.31
C TRP A 160 8.36 3.55 -10.60
N VAL A 161 7.37 4.19 -11.21
CA VAL A 161 6.67 5.33 -10.63
C VAL A 161 5.19 5.03 -10.70
N THR A 162 4.47 5.30 -9.62
CA THR A 162 3.01 5.22 -9.56
C THR A 162 2.41 6.51 -9.02
N ASP A 163 1.08 6.56 -8.92
CA ASP A 163 0.36 7.62 -8.21
C ASP A 163 0.85 7.90 -6.79
N SER A 164 1.43 6.91 -6.10
CA SER A 164 1.77 7.03 -4.67
C SER A 164 3.19 6.64 -4.31
N THR A 165 3.96 6.09 -5.26
CA THR A 165 5.32 5.59 -5.01
C THR A 165 6.27 5.91 -6.15
N VAL A 166 7.52 6.19 -5.80
CA VAL A 166 8.66 6.10 -6.70
C VAL A 166 9.58 5.03 -6.13
N GLY A 167 9.90 4.01 -6.93
CA GLY A 167 10.72 2.90 -6.51
C GLY A 167 11.87 2.64 -7.46
N VAL A 168 12.98 2.18 -6.88
CA VAL A 168 14.16 1.71 -7.58
C VAL A 168 14.50 0.34 -7.01
N ALA A 169 14.88 -0.60 -7.86
CA ALA A 169 15.37 -1.90 -7.41
C ALA A 169 16.53 -2.40 -8.26
N ALA A 170 17.31 -3.32 -7.69
CA ALA A 170 18.29 -4.10 -8.42
C ALA A 170 18.34 -5.53 -7.90
N PRO A 171 18.71 -6.50 -8.76
CA PRO A 171 18.89 -7.87 -8.33
C PRO A 171 20.00 -8.00 -7.29
N GLY A 172 19.80 -8.95 -6.39
CA GLY A 172 20.64 -9.25 -5.25
C GLY A 172 20.25 -8.49 -3.98
N ASN A 173 20.87 -8.90 -2.88
CA ASN A 173 20.71 -8.26 -1.59
C ASN A 173 21.78 -7.17 -1.44
N ARG A 174 21.40 -5.93 -1.78
CA ARG A 174 22.26 -4.75 -1.83
C ARG A 174 22.16 -3.99 -0.51
N VAL A 175 23.28 -3.78 0.17
CA VAL A 175 23.35 -2.99 1.42
C VAL A 175 24.41 -1.89 1.34
N GLU A 176 25.00 -1.69 0.17
CA GLU A 176 26.02 -0.70 -0.04
C GLU A 176 25.44 0.71 0.15
N ARG A 177 25.86 1.39 1.21
CA ARG A 177 25.34 2.70 1.63
C ARG A 177 25.23 3.71 0.49
N LEU A 178 26.28 3.88 -0.31
CA LEU A 178 26.31 4.87 -1.39
C LEU A 178 25.28 4.57 -2.48
N THR A 179 25.04 3.28 -2.75
CA THR A 179 24.01 2.83 -3.68
C THR A 179 22.63 3.19 -3.16
N LEU A 180 22.33 2.85 -1.89
CA LEU A 180 21.03 3.12 -1.27
C LEU A 180 20.74 4.63 -1.13
N VAL A 181 21.74 5.43 -0.75
CA VAL A 181 21.64 6.91 -0.75
C VAL A 181 21.31 7.41 -2.16
N SER A 182 22.05 6.96 -3.17
CA SER A 182 21.80 7.40 -4.55
C SER A 182 20.41 7.00 -5.06
N TRP A 183 19.86 5.87 -4.62
CA TRP A 183 18.50 5.46 -5.00
C TRP A 183 17.45 6.31 -4.31
N LEU A 184 17.58 6.50 -2.99
CA LEU A 184 16.65 7.29 -2.20
C LEU A 184 16.63 8.77 -2.64
N ASP A 185 17.80 9.39 -2.86
CA ASP A 185 17.87 10.79 -3.28
C ASP A 185 17.14 11.02 -4.62
N ARG A 186 17.36 10.13 -5.61
CA ARG A 186 16.69 10.22 -6.91
C ARG A 186 15.20 9.94 -6.81
N ALA A 187 14.80 8.97 -5.99
CA ALA A 187 13.40 8.65 -5.78
C ALA A 187 12.64 9.78 -5.06
N VAL A 188 13.26 10.42 -4.05
CA VAL A 188 12.73 11.62 -3.38
C VAL A 188 12.57 12.76 -4.37
N GLU A 189 13.60 13.05 -5.18
CA GLU A 189 13.53 14.14 -6.15
C GLU A 189 12.34 14.00 -7.10
N VAL A 190 12.14 12.80 -7.66
CA VAL A 190 11.01 12.51 -8.55
C VAL A 190 9.68 12.54 -7.79
N ALA A 191 9.62 11.97 -6.58
CA ALA A 191 8.39 11.95 -5.78
C ALA A 191 7.93 13.36 -5.40
N GLU A 192 8.85 14.24 -5.02
CA GLU A 192 8.55 15.64 -4.73
C GLU A 192 8.17 16.42 -5.99
N ALA A 193 8.85 16.20 -7.11
CA ALA A 193 8.51 16.84 -8.38
C ALA A 193 7.10 16.45 -8.85
N LEU A 194 6.75 15.16 -8.75
CA LEU A 194 5.39 14.67 -9.00
C LEU A 194 4.38 15.30 -8.05
N ALA A 195 4.64 15.31 -6.74
CA ALA A 195 3.73 15.89 -5.76
C ALA A 195 3.57 17.41 -5.92
N ARG A 196 4.60 18.13 -6.38
CA ARG A 196 4.49 19.56 -6.76
C ARG A 196 3.59 19.72 -7.99
N ARG A 197 3.88 19.01 -9.07
CA ARG A 197 3.09 19.09 -10.32
C ARG A 197 1.64 18.66 -10.12
N GLY A 198 1.40 17.57 -9.39
CA GLY A 198 0.07 17.09 -9.07
C GLY A 198 -0.79 18.08 -8.28
N ARG A 199 -0.17 18.96 -7.46
CA ARG A 199 -0.90 20.05 -6.77
C ARG A 199 -1.31 21.19 -7.70
N GLU A 200 -0.63 21.35 -8.82
CA GLU A 200 -0.91 22.40 -9.81
C GLU A 200 -1.94 21.94 -10.85
N LEU A 201 -2.21 20.63 -10.92
CA LEU A 201 -3.21 20.09 -11.84
C LEU A 201 -4.63 20.58 -11.51
N PRO A 202 -5.40 21.02 -12.51
CA PRO A 202 -6.82 21.26 -12.33
C PRO A 202 -7.53 19.99 -11.89
N ARG A 203 -8.37 20.11 -10.86
CA ARG A 203 -9.28 19.05 -10.45
C ARG A 203 -10.42 18.91 -11.45
N THR A 204 -10.80 17.68 -11.77
CA THR A 204 -11.97 17.45 -12.61
C THR A 204 -13.27 17.75 -11.84
N PRO A 205 -14.38 18.04 -12.52
CA PRO A 205 -15.69 18.17 -11.89
C PRO A 205 -16.07 16.95 -11.05
N GLU A 206 -15.71 15.74 -11.49
CA GLU A 206 -15.96 14.48 -10.77
C GLU A 206 -15.14 14.39 -9.48
N GLU A 207 -13.86 14.77 -9.50
CA GLU A 207 -13.02 14.84 -8.29
C GLU A 207 -13.61 15.83 -7.27
N LEU A 208 -14.05 17.00 -7.74
CA LEU A 208 -14.65 18.03 -6.89
C LEU A 208 -15.98 17.57 -6.30
N ALA A 209 -16.83 16.92 -7.09
CA ALA A 209 -18.10 16.35 -6.63
C ALA A 209 -17.85 15.26 -5.58
N GLN A 210 -16.88 14.38 -5.82
CA GLN A 210 -16.52 13.33 -4.86
C GLN A 210 -15.97 13.91 -3.55
N GLN A 211 -15.10 14.92 -3.63
CA GLN A 211 -14.60 15.63 -2.43
C GLN A 211 -15.76 16.26 -1.64
N ALA A 212 -16.72 16.89 -2.31
CA ALA A 212 -17.88 17.49 -1.65
C ALA A 212 -18.76 16.43 -0.97
N GLU A 213 -18.98 15.28 -1.61
CA GLU A 213 -19.72 14.16 -1.00
C GLU A 213 -19.00 13.59 0.24
N TRP A 214 -17.68 13.40 0.16
CA TRP A 214 -16.88 12.91 1.28
C TRP A 214 -16.82 13.90 2.43
N GLN A 215 -16.67 15.19 2.14
CA GLN A 215 -16.71 16.25 3.14
C GLN A 215 -18.08 16.29 3.85
N ARG A 216 -19.18 16.23 3.09
CA ARG A 216 -20.53 16.24 3.67
C ARG A 216 -20.75 15.05 4.59
N PHE A 217 -20.29 13.86 4.20
CA PHE A 217 -20.33 12.68 5.06
C PHE A 217 -19.46 12.89 6.31
N ALA A 218 -18.25 13.42 6.15
CA ALA A 218 -17.33 13.66 7.27
C ALA A 218 -17.94 14.58 8.32
N ASP A 219 -18.55 15.69 7.88
CA ASP A 219 -19.20 16.67 8.74
C ASP A 219 -20.38 16.04 9.49
N ALA A 220 -21.20 15.25 8.79
CA ALA A 220 -22.37 14.60 9.39
C ALA A 220 -22.03 13.47 10.37
N ALA A 221 -20.96 12.72 10.09
CA ALA A 221 -20.57 11.53 10.84
C ALA A 221 -19.40 11.76 11.82
N GLY A 222 -18.87 12.99 11.92
CA GLY A 222 -17.82 13.36 12.86
C GLY A 222 -16.42 12.85 12.50
N PHE A 223 -16.12 12.72 11.20
CA PHE A 223 -14.78 12.38 10.70
C PHE A 223 -13.99 13.65 10.36
N ASP A 224 -12.67 13.56 10.40
CA ASP A 224 -11.80 14.52 9.70
C ASP A 224 -11.61 14.06 8.26
N PHE A 225 -11.80 14.98 7.31
CA PHE A 225 -11.55 14.74 5.89
C PHE A 225 -10.28 15.46 5.41
N ASP A 226 -9.33 14.70 4.89
CA ASP A 226 -8.18 15.19 4.14
C ASP A 226 -8.48 15.05 2.63
N ALA A 227 -8.94 16.13 2.02
CA ALA A 227 -9.27 16.18 0.60
C ALA A 227 -8.07 15.90 -0.30
N LYS A 228 -6.85 16.31 0.10
CA LYS A 228 -5.64 16.10 -0.72
C LYS A 228 -5.28 14.61 -0.82
N ARG A 229 -5.56 13.85 0.24
CA ARG A 229 -5.28 12.41 0.31
C ARG A 229 -6.52 11.54 0.10
N MET A 230 -7.67 12.17 -0.15
CA MET A 230 -8.99 11.52 -0.19
C MET A 230 -9.16 10.51 0.95
N LYS A 231 -9.05 11.01 2.18
CA LYS A 231 -8.95 10.21 3.40
C LYS A 231 -9.86 10.74 4.49
N LEU A 232 -10.70 9.88 5.05
CA LEU A 232 -11.49 10.09 6.24
C LEU A 232 -10.80 9.44 7.44
N THR A 233 -10.77 10.13 8.57
CA THR A 233 -10.24 9.60 9.83
C THR A 233 -11.23 9.87 10.96
N GLY A 234 -11.69 8.81 11.62
CA GLY A 234 -12.66 8.92 12.70
C GLY A 234 -12.02 9.45 13.97
N LYS A 235 -12.66 10.44 14.61
CA LYS A 235 -12.22 10.97 15.92
C LYS A 235 -12.57 10.06 17.07
N GLN A 236 -13.80 9.55 17.05
CA GLN A 236 -14.37 8.70 18.11
C GLN A 236 -14.20 7.21 17.82
N ARG A 237 -13.73 6.85 16.62
CA ARG A 237 -13.49 5.47 16.21
C ARG A 237 -12.22 5.49 15.40
N PRO A 238 -11.23 4.62 15.68
CA PRO A 238 -9.99 4.59 14.91
C PRO A 238 -10.23 3.88 13.55
N LEU A 239 -11.16 4.43 12.78
CA LEU A 239 -11.55 4.02 11.44
C LEU A 239 -10.97 5.03 10.44
N GLU A 240 -10.27 4.51 9.45
CA GLU A 240 -9.78 5.22 8.29
C GLU A 240 -10.47 4.68 7.04
N ILE A 241 -11.00 5.58 6.21
CA ILE A 241 -11.50 5.25 4.87
C ILE A 241 -10.70 6.10 3.88
N ALA A 242 -10.07 5.49 2.89
CA ALA A 242 -9.20 6.22 1.98
C ALA A 242 -9.27 5.68 0.56
N LEU A 243 -9.05 6.55 -0.43
CA LEU A 243 -8.84 6.11 -1.80
C LEU A 243 -7.40 5.66 -2.03
N GLU A 244 -7.21 4.54 -2.72
CA GLU A 244 -5.90 4.00 -3.09
C GLU A 244 -5.88 3.60 -4.55
N HIS A 245 -4.74 3.77 -5.22
CA HIS A 245 -4.53 3.25 -6.57
C HIS A 245 -3.56 2.07 -6.51
N ASP A 246 -3.93 0.93 -7.09
CA ASP A 246 -3.07 -0.26 -7.19
C ASP A 246 -2.43 -0.42 -8.58
N GLY A 247 -2.36 0.68 -9.30
CA GLY A 247 -1.86 0.75 -10.67
C GLY A 247 -2.91 0.45 -11.73
N ALA A 248 -3.96 -0.34 -11.44
CA ALA A 248 -5.01 -0.64 -12.41
C ALA A 248 -6.21 0.30 -12.28
N GLN A 249 -6.57 0.55 -11.03
CA GLN A 249 -7.84 1.18 -10.73
C GLN A 249 -7.83 1.76 -9.33
N LEU A 250 -8.67 2.78 -9.16
CA LEU A 250 -8.95 3.35 -7.88
C LEU A 250 -9.75 2.36 -7.01
N LYS A 251 -9.38 2.27 -5.74
CA LYS A 251 -9.94 1.39 -4.72
C LYS A 251 -10.33 2.21 -3.50
N THR A 252 -11.32 1.70 -2.77
CA THR A 252 -11.63 2.22 -1.43
C THR A 252 -11.07 1.26 -0.41
N ALA A 253 -10.13 1.75 0.38
CA ALA A 253 -9.52 1.05 1.50
C ALA A 253 -10.19 1.46 2.80
N VAL A 254 -10.53 0.49 3.63
CA VAL A 254 -11.05 0.70 4.98
C VAL A 254 -10.11 0.03 5.96
N THR A 255 -9.61 0.79 6.92
CA THR A 255 -8.77 0.29 8.01
C THR A 255 -9.41 0.65 9.34
N LEU A 256 -9.57 -0.31 10.22
CA LEU A 256 -10.16 -0.14 11.53
C LEU A 256 -9.18 -0.70 12.57
N ALA A 257 -8.68 0.15 13.45
CA ALA A 257 -7.98 -0.34 14.62
C ALA A 257 -8.99 -0.85 15.66
N PHE A 258 -8.65 -1.94 16.31
CA PHE A 258 -9.47 -2.46 17.39
C PHE A 258 -9.26 -1.64 18.67
N PRO A 259 -10.28 -1.54 19.55
CA PRO A 259 -10.17 -0.79 20.79
C PRO A 259 -9.11 -1.36 21.75
N ARG A 260 -8.79 -2.65 21.57
CA ARG A 260 -7.67 -3.35 22.20
C ARG A 260 -7.18 -4.44 21.27
N ALA A 261 -5.94 -4.85 21.43
CA ALA A 261 -5.43 -6.04 20.78
C ALA A 261 -6.26 -7.26 21.19
N ILE A 262 -6.49 -8.16 20.23
CA ILE A 262 -6.96 -9.52 20.49
C ILE A 262 -5.77 -10.26 21.09
N ASP A 263 -5.98 -11.00 22.18
CA ASP A 263 -4.92 -11.70 22.93
C ASP A 263 -4.33 -12.92 22.18
N VAL A 264 -4.45 -12.94 20.85
CA VAL A 264 -4.01 -14.00 19.96
C VAL A 264 -3.40 -13.36 18.72
N GLY A 265 -2.15 -13.72 18.41
CA GLY A 265 -1.50 -13.32 17.16
C GLY A 265 -2.03 -14.19 16.02
N PHE A 266 -2.90 -13.61 15.18
CA PHE A 266 -3.40 -14.28 13.98
C PHE A 266 -3.45 -13.33 12.80
N ALA A 267 -3.58 -13.89 11.60
CA ALA A 267 -3.90 -13.18 10.39
C ALA A 267 -4.97 -13.96 9.61
N VAL A 268 -6.09 -13.31 9.28
CA VAL A 268 -7.07 -13.80 8.31
C VAL A 268 -6.86 -13.04 7.01
N ARG A 269 -6.70 -13.74 5.90
CA ARG A 269 -6.51 -13.15 4.57
C ARG A 269 -7.44 -13.79 3.58
N ARG A 270 -8.08 -13.00 2.73
CA ARG A 270 -8.85 -13.57 1.63
C ARG A 270 -7.91 -14.34 0.71
N THR A 271 -8.29 -15.55 0.30
CA THR A 271 -7.56 -16.37 -0.67
C THR A 271 -7.54 -15.62 -2.00
N ALA A 272 -6.46 -14.88 -2.28
CA ALA A 272 -6.23 -14.29 -3.58
C ALA A 272 -5.72 -15.37 -4.56
N THR A 273 -6.10 -15.29 -5.82
CA THR A 273 -5.86 -16.22 -6.93
C THR A 273 -4.37 -16.48 -7.27
N LEU A 274 -3.44 -15.81 -6.59
CA LEU A 274 -1.99 -15.99 -6.76
C LEU A 274 -1.41 -16.75 -5.56
N SER A 275 -1.72 -18.04 -5.52
CA SER A 275 -1.35 -19.02 -4.48
C SER A 275 0.16 -19.23 -4.28
N PHE A 276 1.03 -18.58 -5.06
CA PHE A 276 2.47 -18.89 -5.08
C PHE A 276 3.26 -18.33 -3.89
N LEU A 277 2.74 -17.29 -3.19
CA LEU A 277 3.36 -16.76 -1.97
C LEU A 277 2.88 -17.45 -0.68
N GLN A 278 1.90 -18.35 -0.76
CA GLN A 278 1.34 -19.04 0.41
C GLN A 278 2.27 -20.10 1.01
N GLY A 279 3.19 -20.66 0.21
CA GLY A 279 4.07 -21.75 0.66
C GLY A 279 5.17 -21.34 1.65
N LEU A 280 5.35 -20.05 1.93
CA LEU A 280 6.47 -19.54 2.75
C LEU A 280 6.08 -19.17 4.19
N PHE A 281 4.79 -19.08 4.52
CA PHE A 281 4.35 -18.57 5.83
C PHE A 281 3.18 -19.38 6.41
N SER A 282 3.51 -20.36 7.27
CA SER A 282 2.64 -21.10 8.21
C SER A 282 1.49 -21.94 7.62
N GLN A 283 1.11 -22.99 8.35
CA GLN A 283 0.00 -23.88 8.00
C GLN A 283 -1.34 -23.14 8.13
N ASP A 284 -2.20 -23.28 7.13
CA ASP A 284 -3.56 -22.74 7.15
C ASP A 284 -4.41 -23.41 8.24
N ILE A 285 -5.09 -22.61 9.07
CA ILE A 285 -5.91 -23.05 10.19
C ILE A 285 -7.36 -23.17 9.73
N HIS A 286 -7.77 -24.37 9.33
CA HIS A 286 -9.18 -24.64 9.02
C HIS A 286 -10.08 -24.47 10.25
N VAL A 287 -11.06 -23.57 10.14
CA VAL A 287 -12.03 -23.31 11.22
C VAL A 287 -13.19 -24.30 11.20
N GLY A 288 -13.36 -25.05 10.11
CA GLY A 288 -14.37 -26.08 9.95
C GLY A 288 -15.70 -25.56 9.40
N ASN A 289 -15.64 -24.48 8.61
CA ASN A 289 -16.77 -23.93 7.89
C ASN A 289 -16.36 -23.76 6.42
N PRO A 290 -16.82 -24.63 5.50
CA PRO A 290 -16.42 -24.59 4.10
C PRO A 290 -16.63 -23.22 3.44
N ALA A 291 -17.76 -22.55 3.71
CA ALA A 291 -18.03 -21.23 3.13
C ALA A 291 -17.06 -20.13 3.58
N PHE A 292 -16.37 -20.33 4.71
CA PHE A 292 -15.31 -19.45 5.17
C PHE A 292 -13.94 -19.95 4.70
N ASP A 293 -13.64 -21.23 4.92
CA ASP A 293 -12.36 -21.87 4.60
C ASP A 293 -12.06 -21.81 3.08
N ASP A 294 -13.08 -21.80 2.22
CA ASP A 294 -12.93 -21.64 0.75
C ASP A 294 -12.51 -20.21 0.35
N HIS A 295 -12.76 -19.22 1.21
CA HIS A 295 -12.52 -17.81 0.92
C HIS A 295 -11.34 -17.21 1.68
N TYR A 296 -10.87 -17.88 2.74
CA TYR A 296 -9.89 -17.34 3.66
C TYR A 296 -8.78 -18.32 3.98
N VAL A 297 -7.56 -17.77 4.05
CA VAL A 297 -6.42 -18.40 4.70
C VAL A 297 -6.26 -17.78 6.08
N VAL A 298 -6.14 -18.63 7.10
CA VAL A 298 -5.97 -18.25 8.49
C VAL A 298 -4.62 -18.75 8.99
N THR A 299 -3.84 -17.87 9.58
CA THR A 299 -2.53 -18.19 10.15
C THR A 299 -2.42 -17.61 11.55
N GLY A 300 -1.56 -18.19 12.40
CA GLY A 300 -1.28 -17.65 13.72
C GLY A 300 -1.08 -18.69 14.81
N PHE A 301 -0.94 -18.22 16.05
CA PHE A 301 -0.75 -19.08 17.22
C PHE A 301 -1.35 -18.43 18.49
N PRO A 302 -1.94 -19.21 19.42
CA PRO A 302 -2.18 -20.66 19.34
C PRO A 302 -3.46 -21.01 18.56
N GLU A 303 -3.39 -22.02 17.67
CA GLU A 303 -4.51 -22.39 16.78
C GLU A 303 -5.85 -22.63 17.48
N PRO A 304 -5.93 -23.33 18.64
CA PRO A 304 -7.21 -23.59 19.28
C PRO A 304 -7.96 -22.31 19.64
N ARG A 305 -7.24 -21.26 20.05
CA ARG A 305 -7.82 -19.95 20.37
C ARG A 305 -8.29 -19.21 19.12
N ILE A 306 -7.55 -19.32 18.02
CA ILE A 306 -7.94 -18.75 16.74
C ILE A 306 -9.24 -19.40 16.24
N ARG A 307 -9.33 -20.74 16.30
CA ARG A 307 -10.55 -21.47 15.93
C ARG A 307 -11.73 -21.09 16.82
N GLU A 308 -11.52 -21.00 18.14
CA GLU A 308 -12.55 -20.56 19.09
C GLU A 308 -13.08 -19.16 18.76
N LEU A 309 -12.17 -18.21 18.47
CA LEU A 309 -12.52 -16.84 18.10
C LEU A 309 -13.34 -16.79 16.80
N LEU A 310 -12.85 -17.44 15.75
CA LEU A 310 -13.46 -17.36 14.42
C LEU A 310 -14.76 -18.16 14.32
N ARG A 311 -14.93 -19.23 15.11
CA ARG A 311 -16.18 -20.02 15.16
C ARG A 311 -17.38 -19.28 15.75
N ARG A 312 -17.19 -18.10 16.33
CA ARG A 312 -18.31 -17.28 16.82
C ARG A 312 -19.24 -16.95 15.64
N PRO A 313 -20.54 -17.32 15.69
CA PRO A 313 -21.42 -17.22 14.52
C PRO A 313 -21.48 -15.82 13.89
N LYS A 314 -21.44 -14.77 14.72
CA LYS A 314 -21.47 -13.39 14.23
C LYS A 314 -20.18 -12.99 13.51
N VAL A 315 -19.02 -13.27 14.11
CA VAL A 315 -17.70 -13.02 13.49
C VAL A 315 -17.61 -13.75 12.14
N MET A 316 -18.01 -15.02 12.11
CA MET A 316 -18.03 -15.83 10.90
C MET A 316 -18.93 -15.22 9.83
N ALA A 317 -20.18 -14.90 10.18
CA ALA A 317 -21.15 -14.31 9.25
C ALA A 317 -20.65 -12.98 8.67
N THR A 318 -20.05 -12.13 9.49
CA THR A 318 -19.55 -10.82 9.08
C THR A 318 -18.32 -10.94 8.17
N LEU A 319 -17.39 -11.87 8.46
CA LEU A 319 -16.24 -12.12 7.58
C LEU A 319 -16.66 -12.77 6.25
N THR A 320 -17.60 -13.73 6.25
CA THR A 320 -18.16 -14.28 5.01
C THR A 320 -18.87 -13.19 4.20
N TYR A 321 -19.62 -12.29 4.85
CA TYR A 321 -20.26 -11.15 4.21
C TYR A 321 -19.23 -10.20 3.55
N LEU A 322 -18.12 -9.93 4.22
CA LEU A 322 -17.01 -9.13 3.69
C LEU A 322 -16.35 -9.81 2.48
N ALA A 323 -16.09 -11.11 2.54
CA ALA A 323 -15.49 -11.86 1.42
C ALA A 323 -16.30 -11.77 0.13
N GLY A 324 -17.63 -11.70 0.23
CA GLY A 324 -18.51 -11.58 -0.93
C GLY A 324 -18.53 -10.20 -1.59
N ARG A 325 -18.01 -9.16 -0.94
CA ARG A 325 -18.13 -7.75 -1.40
C ARG A 325 -16.81 -7.02 -1.56
N THR A 326 -15.76 -7.54 -0.95
CA THR A 326 -14.45 -6.91 -0.94
C THR A 326 -13.53 -7.68 -1.87
N MET A 327 -12.48 -7.01 -2.33
CA MET A 327 -11.41 -7.64 -3.09
C MET A 327 -10.38 -8.29 -2.18
N GLU A 328 -10.17 -7.67 -1.04
CA GLU A 328 -9.17 -8.04 -0.08
C GLU A 328 -9.72 -7.80 1.31
N VAL A 329 -9.42 -8.73 2.21
CA VAL A 329 -9.66 -8.59 3.63
C VAL A 329 -8.40 -9.08 4.32
N GLN A 330 -7.92 -8.30 5.27
CA GLN A 330 -6.87 -8.67 6.19
C GLN A 330 -7.33 -8.36 7.60
N MET A 331 -7.23 -9.30 8.52
CA MET A 331 -7.51 -9.05 9.93
C MET A 331 -6.39 -9.64 10.76
N ASN A 332 -5.85 -8.88 11.71
CA ASN A 332 -4.90 -9.41 12.68
C ASN A 332 -5.29 -9.03 14.11
N HIS A 333 -4.38 -9.22 15.06
CA HIS A 333 -4.66 -8.97 16.46
C HIS A 333 -5.03 -7.50 16.77
N ALA A 334 -4.63 -6.52 15.96
CA ALA A 334 -4.82 -5.10 16.28
C ALA A 334 -5.76 -4.36 15.30
N HIS A 335 -6.00 -4.91 14.12
CA HIS A 335 -6.77 -4.21 13.10
C HIS A 335 -7.53 -5.14 12.14
N LEU A 336 -8.60 -4.58 11.58
CA LEU A 336 -9.29 -5.06 10.40
C LEU A 336 -8.98 -4.12 9.24
N PHE A 337 -8.69 -4.70 8.08
CA PHE A 337 -8.55 -4.01 6.82
C PHE A 337 -9.39 -4.71 5.76
N PHE A 338 -10.05 -3.93 4.92
CA PHE A 338 -10.64 -4.46 3.70
C PHE A 338 -10.65 -3.43 2.57
N ARG A 339 -10.70 -3.93 1.35
CA ARG A 339 -10.60 -3.10 0.13
C ARG A 339 -11.75 -3.43 -0.83
N LEU A 340 -12.37 -2.39 -1.38
CA LEU A 340 -13.44 -2.50 -2.37
C LEU A 340 -12.96 -2.05 -3.75
N ALA A 341 -13.56 -2.63 -4.78
CA ALA A 341 -13.35 -2.17 -6.15
C ALA A 341 -13.98 -0.78 -6.35
N GLY A 342 -13.27 0.09 -7.07
CA GLY A 342 -13.75 1.44 -7.36
C GLY A 342 -13.64 2.39 -6.18
N ALA A 343 -13.90 3.66 -6.49
CA ALA A 343 -14.01 4.71 -5.51
C ALA A 343 -15.42 4.69 -4.90
N SER A 344 -15.54 4.77 -3.58
CA SER A 344 -16.84 4.92 -2.91
C SER A 344 -17.38 6.31 -3.20
N PRO A 345 -18.43 6.45 -4.03
CA PRO A 345 -18.76 7.75 -4.59
C PRO A 345 -19.78 8.53 -3.74
N THR A 346 -20.50 7.87 -2.83
CA THR A 346 -21.65 8.47 -2.13
C THR A 346 -21.53 8.36 -0.61
N ALA A 347 -22.11 9.34 0.09
CA ALA A 347 -22.24 9.32 1.55
C ALA A 347 -22.95 8.07 2.08
N SER A 348 -23.97 7.57 1.36
CA SER A 348 -24.68 6.33 1.73
C SER A 348 -23.74 5.10 1.70
N HIS A 349 -22.89 4.99 0.69
CA HIS A 349 -21.92 3.91 0.63
C HIS A 349 -20.90 4.04 1.77
N LEU A 350 -20.38 5.23 2.04
CA LEU A 350 -19.47 5.47 3.18
C LEU A 350 -20.10 5.12 4.54
N ALA A 351 -21.40 5.41 4.72
CA ALA A 351 -22.15 5.01 5.91
C ALA A 351 -22.20 3.49 6.06
N GLN A 352 -22.51 2.76 4.96
CA GLN A 352 -22.52 1.30 4.96
C GLN A 352 -21.15 0.70 5.29
N LEU A 353 -20.06 1.27 4.76
CA LEU A 353 -18.70 0.83 5.08
C LEU A 353 -18.37 1.05 6.57
N THR A 354 -18.81 2.17 7.13
CA THR A 354 -18.63 2.51 8.54
C THR A 354 -19.43 1.56 9.44
N GLU A 355 -20.68 1.27 9.08
CA GLU A 355 -21.54 0.31 9.78
C GLU A 355 -20.93 -1.09 9.76
N LEU A 356 -20.50 -1.55 8.59
CA LEU A 356 -19.86 -2.84 8.40
C LEU A 356 -18.56 -2.99 9.20
N ALA A 357 -17.71 -1.95 9.20
CA ALA A 357 -16.50 -1.95 10.02
C ALA A 357 -16.84 -2.02 11.52
N THR A 358 -17.86 -1.26 11.95
CA THR A 358 -18.28 -1.20 13.35
C THR A 358 -18.90 -2.53 13.81
N SER A 359 -19.69 -3.20 12.97
CA SER A 359 -20.30 -4.49 13.31
C SER A 359 -19.26 -5.56 13.57
N VAL A 360 -18.18 -5.62 12.77
CA VAL A 360 -17.06 -6.55 13.02
C VAL A 360 -16.46 -6.34 14.41
N THR A 361 -16.23 -5.08 14.79
CA THR A 361 -15.69 -4.76 16.12
C THR A 361 -16.66 -5.17 17.23
N ALA A 362 -17.95 -4.89 17.06
CA ALA A 362 -18.96 -5.27 18.02
C ALA A 362 -19.08 -6.80 18.18
N ASP A 363 -18.93 -7.54 17.08
CA ASP A 363 -18.99 -9.00 17.08
C ASP A 363 -17.75 -9.65 17.73
N LEU A 364 -16.58 -9.02 17.58
CA LEU A 364 -15.32 -9.49 18.18
C LEU A 364 -15.22 -9.17 19.68
N PHE A 365 -15.63 -7.96 20.08
CA PHE A 365 -15.38 -7.42 21.42
C PHE A 365 -16.65 -7.23 22.28
N GLY A 366 -17.85 -7.45 21.73
CA GLY A 366 -19.13 -7.07 22.36
C GLY A 366 -19.49 -5.62 22.06
N GLU A 367 -20.56 -5.10 22.69
CA GLU A 367 -20.86 -3.66 22.63
C GLU A 367 -19.69 -2.88 23.23
N VAL A 368 -18.88 -2.29 22.36
CA VAL A 368 -17.83 -1.37 22.76
C VAL A 368 -18.55 -0.08 23.14
N ALA A 369 -18.69 0.17 24.44
CA ALA A 369 -19.09 1.49 24.93
C ALA A 369 -18.23 2.53 24.21
N ALA A 370 -18.88 3.59 23.68
CA ALA A 370 -18.19 4.64 22.94
C ALA A 370 -16.87 4.97 23.65
N PRO A 371 -15.72 4.91 22.96
CA PRO A 371 -14.44 5.01 23.64
C PRO A 371 -14.44 6.29 24.46
N HIS A 372 -14.16 6.12 25.75
CA HIS A 372 -13.80 7.26 26.59
C HIS A 372 -12.70 8.02 25.83
N PRO A 373 -12.82 9.35 25.66
CA PRO A 373 -11.78 10.13 25.00
C PRO A 373 -10.47 9.82 25.72
N PHE A 374 -9.55 9.15 25.03
CA PHE A 374 -8.31 8.65 25.61
C PHE A 374 -7.53 9.83 26.22
N ARG A 375 -7.02 9.59 27.43
CA ARG A 375 -6.02 10.41 28.13
C ARG A 375 -4.63 10.15 27.58
#